data_AF-A0A9E5GYM3-F1
#
_entry.id   AF-A0A9E5GYM3-F1
#
_cell.length_a   1.000
_cell.length_b   1.000
_cell.length_c   1.000
_cell.angle_alpha   90.00
_cell.angle_beta   90.00
_cell.angle_gamma   90.00
#
_symmetry.space_group_name_H-M   'P 1'
#
loop_
_entity.id
_entity.type
_entity.pdbx_description
1 polymer ?
#
loop_
_entity_poly.entity_id
_entity_poly.type
_entity_poly.pdbx_seq_one_letter_code
_entity_poly.pdbx_strand_id
1 'polypeptide(L)'
;MINKYIVFLFASLVFFSNDSKSCLRHPSYYGVQELTQAEINAGVIETATRVYSDINTHHIYPTHEETIISLHKSWEAKYITSVGIDGTGKKVTMNVPTLTHTGSLNQFGDDLEELVKTDGCVLECTIALQITQILCLRDLLGGDNFNAYVALMLDRLQEEKLSIDDLFGSLCPPFFNTFEGAKEIPGSITYLTNVVLYKNFKPSGNGRGSNVFCVGDNAYLGFSGIYAKGPQDLRTIEDQDLELFTRTCDLQENEEMHKIFSQHYSSHPEEFYVDRARDQCLIQFYQIFDEELINDFRKWQHIDINF
;
A
#
# COMPACT_ATOMS: atom_id res chain seq x y z
N MET A 1 11.65 -3.41 24.40
CA MET A 1 10.28 -3.79 23.98
C MET A 1 9.98 -2.99 22.73
N ILE A 2 10.14 -3.60 21.56
CA ILE A 2 9.88 -2.93 20.27
C ILE A 2 8.36 -2.89 20.06
N ASN A 3 7.86 -1.68 19.80
CA ASN A 3 6.45 -1.35 19.74
C ASN A 3 5.89 -1.79 18.37
N LYS A 4 5.12 -2.88 18.35
CA LYS A 4 4.65 -3.59 17.14
C LYS A 4 3.46 -2.92 16.44
N TYR A 5 3.50 -1.60 16.21
CA TYR A 5 2.38 -0.86 15.61
C TYR A 5 2.76 -0.14 14.32
N ILE A 6 2.73 -0.90 13.23
CA ILE A 6 2.38 -0.41 11.89
C ILE A 6 1.18 -1.25 11.43
N VAL A 7 0.10 -1.14 12.20
CA VAL A 7 -1.16 -1.84 11.96
C VAL A 7 -1.86 -1.15 10.79
N PHE A 8 -1.49 -1.62 9.60
CA PHE A 8 -2.31 -1.85 8.41
C PHE A 8 -1.55 -2.68 7.36
N LEU A 9 -0.26 -2.93 7.59
CA LEU A 9 0.59 -3.86 6.83
C LEU A 9 0.73 -5.26 7.46
N PHE A 10 0.16 -5.48 8.65
CA PHE A 10 0.42 -6.69 9.44
C PHE A 10 -0.72 -7.72 9.47
N ALA A 11 -1.81 -7.54 8.72
CA ALA A 11 -2.74 -8.65 8.49
C ALA A 11 -2.05 -9.82 7.75
N SER A 12 -0.92 -9.57 7.08
CA SER A 12 -0.18 -10.57 6.31
C SER A 12 0.93 -11.27 7.09
N LEU A 13 1.30 -10.81 8.29
CA LEU A 13 2.45 -11.37 9.04
C LEU A 13 2.12 -12.60 9.88
N VAL A 14 0.86 -13.05 9.90
CA VAL A 14 0.47 -14.33 10.52
C VAL A 14 0.50 -15.50 9.51
N PHE A 15 0.63 -15.22 8.20
CA PHE A 15 0.40 -16.23 7.16
C PHE A 15 1.63 -16.96 6.62
N PHE A 16 2.84 -16.57 7.02
CA PHE A 16 4.05 -17.20 6.51
C PHE A 16 4.97 -17.58 7.67
N SER A 17 4.67 -18.72 8.29
CA SER A 17 5.72 -19.50 8.96
C SER A 17 6.80 -19.85 7.92
N ASN A 18 8.02 -20.13 8.38
CA ASN A 18 9.15 -20.53 7.55
C ASN A 18 8.88 -21.73 6.60
N ASP A 19 7.76 -22.46 6.78
CA ASP A 19 7.40 -23.60 5.94
C ASP A 19 6.85 -23.20 4.56
N SER A 20 6.32 -21.99 4.41
CA SER A 20 5.76 -21.47 3.15
C SER A 20 6.80 -21.21 2.04
N LYS A 21 8.08 -21.02 2.39
CA LYS A 21 9.19 -20.93 1.43
C LYS A 21 9.51 -22.28 0.76
N SER A 22 9.05 -23.40 1.35
CA SER A 22 9.31 -24.73 0.80
C SER A 22 8.43 -25.07 -0.40
N CYS A 23 7.29 -24.40 -0.55
CA CYS A 23 6.30 -24.68 -1.61
C CYS A 23 6.71 -24.13 -2.99
N LEU A 24 7.69 -23.23 -3.06
CA LEU A 24 8.13 -22.57 -4.29
C LEU A 24 9.40 -23.18 -4.91
N ARG A 25 9.99 -24.21 -4.31
CA ARG A 25 11.25 -24.81 -4.78
C ARG A 25 11.02 -26.06 -5.62
N HIS A 26 10.91 -25.89 -6.93
CA HIS A 26 10.82 -26.99 -7.91
C HIS A 26 11.60 -26.66 -9.21
N PRO A 27 11.92 -27.66 -10.05
CA PRO A 27 13.16 -27.68 -10.84
C PRO A 27 13.19 -26.64 -11.99
N SER A 28 14.40 -26.17 -12.25
CA SER A 28 14.77 -25.17 -13.26
C SER A 28 14.25 -25.51 -14.67
N TYR A 29 13.48 -24.59 -15.25
CA TYR A 29 13.12 -24.56 -16.67
C TYR A 29 13.91 -23.48 -17.42
N TYR A 30 14.33 -23.80 -18.64
CA TYR A 30 15.05 -22.90 -19.54
C TYR A 30 14.06 -22.25 -20.51
N GLY A 31 13.91 -20.93 -20.46
CA GLY A 31 13.12 -20.18 -21.46
C GLY A 31 12.66 -18.77 -21.06
N VAL A 32 12.41 -18.53 -19.78
CA VAL A 32 12.03 -17.19 -19.28
C VAL A 32 13.30 -16.41 -18.94
N GLN A 33 13.49 -15.24 -19.56
CA GLN A 33 14.55 -14.31 -19.15
C GLN A 33 14.26 -13.85 -17.71
N GLU A 34 15.20 -14.14 -16.82
CA GLU A 34 15.18 -13.63 -15.44
C GLU A 34 15.28 -12.11 -15.46
N LEU A 35 14.49 -11.46 -14.61
CA LEU A 35 14.59 -10.02 -14.37
C LEU A 35 15.57 -9.79 -13.23
N THR A 36 16.48 -8.86 -13.42
CA THR A 36 17.31 -8.32 -12.32
C THR A 36 16.47 -7.41 -11.41
N GLN A 37 16.90 -7.19 -10.17
CA GLN A 37 16.25 -6.23 -9.27
C GLN A 37 16.13 -4.83 -9.88
N ALA A 38 17.11 -4.42 -10.71
CA ALA A 38 17.06 -3.15 -11.41
C ALA A 38 15.92 -3.08 -12.43
N GLU A 39 15.69 -4.16 -13.19
CA GLU A 39 14.56 -4.27 -14.14
C GLU A 39 13.22 -4.34 -13.41
N ILE A 40 13.15 -5.06 -12.29
CA ILE A 40 11.96 -5.10 -11.43
C ILE A 40 11.63 -3.70 -10.92
N ASN A 41 12.60 -2.99 -10.35
CA ASN A 41 12.40 -1.65 -9.84
C ASN A 41 11.97 -0.68 -10.95
N ALA A 42 12.57 -0.78 -12.14
CA ALA A 42 12.17 0.03 -13.29
C ALA A 42 10.72 -0.23 -13.72
N GLY A 43 10.30 -1.51 -13.79
CA GLY A 43 8.91 -1.88 -14.10
C GLY A 43 7.93 -1.38 -13.04
N VAL A 44 8.28 -1.49 -11.76
CA VAL A 44 7.46 -0.95 -10.66
C VAL A 44 7.30 0.57 -10.78
N ILE A 45 8.37 1.30 -11.10
CA ILE A 45 8.33 2.76 -11.27
C ILE A 45 7.42 3.13 -12.44
N GLU A 46 7.57 2.46 -13.59
CA GLU A 46 6.76 2.69 -14.78
C GLU A 46 5.27 2.45 -14.49
N THR A 47 4.92 1.29 -13.96
CA THR A 47 3.53 0.92 -13.63
C THR A 47 2.97 1.83 -12.55
N ALA A 48 3.69 2.09 -11.47
CA ALA A 48 3.22 2.95 -10.40
C ALA A 48 2.93 4.38 -10.89
N THR A 49 3.80 4.94 -11.74
CA THR A 49 3.60 6.29 -12.31
C THR A 49 2.38 6.34 -13.21
N ARG A 50 2.18 5.33 -14.06
CA ARG A 50 1.01 5.22 -14.94
C ARG A 50 -0.28 5.09 -14.13
N VAL A 51 -0.36 4.11 -13.23
CA VAL A 51 -1.55 3.83 -12.42
C VAL A 51 -1.89 5.01 -11.53
N TYR A 52 -0.89 5.64 -10.94
CA TYR A 52 -1.06 6.88 -10.18
C TYR A 52 -1.71 7.97 -11.03
N SER A 53 -1.24 8.18 -12.26
CA SER A 53 -1.79 9.18 -13.16
C SER A 53 -3.26 8.88 -13.50
N ASP A 54 -3.59 7.61 -13.76
CA ASP A 54 -4.97 7.19 -14.05
C ASP A 54 -5.87 7.44 -12.83
N ILE A 55 -5.46 7.00 -11.64
CA ILE A 55 -6.21 7.22 -10.39
C ILE A 55 -6.44 8.72 -10.13
N ASN A 56 -5.40 9.56 -10.24
CA ASN A 56 -5.56 11.01 -9.97
C ASN A 56 -6.37 11.75 -11.05
N THR A 57 -6.50 11.16 -12.24
CA THR A 57 -7.32 11.74 -13.33
C THR A 57 -8.79 11.36 -13.15
N HIS A 58 -9.06 10.11 -12.77
CA HIS A 58 -10.41 9.53 -12.85
C HIS A 58 -11.09 9.40 -11.49
N HIS A 59 -10.33 9.27 -10.39
CA HIS A 59 -10.86 9.01 -9.06
C HIS A 59 -10.88 10.27 -8.19
N ILE A 60 -11.71 10.21 -7.17
CA ILE A 60 -11.85 11.25 -6.15
C ILE A 60 -11.43 10.64 -4.81
N TYR A 61 -10.54 11.33 -4.08
CA TYR A 61 -10.22 10.93 -2.71
C TYR A 61 -11.33 11.40 -1.75
N PRO A 62 -11.78 10.55 -0.82
CA PRO A 62 -12.85 10.90 0.11
C PRO A 62 -12.44 12.07 1.02
N THR A 63 -13.34 13.05 1.16
CA THR A 63 -13.17 14.20 2.07
C THR A 63 -13.82 14.00 3.44
N HIS A 64 -14.60 12.93 3.61
CA HIS A 64 -15.32 12.56 4.85
C HIS A 64 -15.21 11.05 5.09
N GLU A 65 -15.22 10.65 6.37
CA GLU A 65 -14.84 9.29 6.85
C GLU A 65 -15.72 8.12 6.36
N GLU A 66 -16.73 8.32 5.51
CA GLU A 66 -17.76 7.27 5.26
C GLU A 66 -18.17 7.03 3.81
N THR A 67 -17.62 7.74 2.82
CA THR A 67 -18.02 7.53 1.42
C THR A 67 -16.89 6.89 0.62
N ILE A 68 -17.03 5.60 0.31
CA ILE A 68 -16.26 4.94 -0.77
C ILE A 68 -17.24 4.35 -1.77
N ILE A 69 -16.92 4.49 -3.04
CA ILE A 69 -17.77 4.10 -4.16
C ILE A 69 -16.85 3.57 -5.27
N SER A 70 -17.06 2.32 -5.67
CA SER A 70 -16.62 1.83 -6.96
C SER A 70 -17.79 1.91 -7.93
N LEU A 71 -17.57 2.46 -9.12
CA LEU A 71 -18.56 2.49 -10.20
C LEU A 71 -18.32 1.38 -11.25
N HIS A 72 -17.39 0.47 -10.94
CA HIS A 72 -17.02 -0.63 -11.83
C HIS A 72 -17.90 -1.87 -11.59
N LYS A 73 -18.24 -2.57 -12.68
CA LYS A 73 -19.15 -3.74 -12.68
C LYS A 73 -18.67 -4.93 -11.84
N SER A 74 -17.36 -5.14 -11.74
CA SER A 74 -16.74 -6.30 -11.08
C SER A 74 -16.06 -5.96 -9.76
N TRP A 75 -16.11 -4.71 -9.31
CA TRP A 75 -15.42 -4.26 -8.10
C TRP A 75 -16.41 -3.53 -7.20
N GLU A 76 -16.46 -3.93 -5.94
CA GLU A 76 -17.27 -3.32 -4.90
C GLU A 76 -16.37 -2.72 -3.82
N ALA A 77 -16.43 -1.40 -3.63
CA ALA A 77 -15.79 -0.71 -2.52
C ALA A 77 -16.76 -0.65 -1.33
N LYS A 78 -16.34 -1.16 -0.17
CA LYS A 78 -17.15 -1.18 1.05
C LYS A 78 -16.26 -1.08 2.30
N TYR A 79 -16.83 -0.55 3.38
CA TYR A 79 -16.18 -0.61 4.69
C TYR A 79 -16.57 -1.91 5.36
N ILE A 80 -15.59 -2.73 5.73
CA ILE A 80 -15.82 -3.93 6.54
C ILE A 80 -15.43 -3.65 7.99
N THR A 81 -16.27 -4.12 8.90
CA THR A 81 -16.00 -4.04 10.34
C THR A 81 -14.97 -5.11 10.71
N SER A 82 -13.78 -4.69 11.14
CA SER A 82 -12.72 -5.57 11.62
C SER A 82 -12.38 -5.28 13.07
N VAL A 83 -11.84 -6.29 13.78
CA VAL A 83 -11.30 -6.11 15.14
C VAL A 83 -9.79 -5.97 15.03
N GLY A 84 -9.30 -4.75 15.20
CA GLY A 84 -7.87 -4.48 15.30
C GLY A 84 -7.43 -4.21 16.74
N ILE A 85 -6.16 -3.84 16.90
CA ILE A 85 -5.57 -3.47 18.18
C ILE A 85 -5.11 -2.02 18.06
N ASP A 86 -5.54 -1.15 18.98
CA ASP A 86 -5.14 0.26 19.00
C ASP A 86 -3.70 0.46 19.52
N GLY A 87 -3.22 1.69 19.49
CA GLY A 87 -1.87 2.05 19.97
C GLY A 87 -1.63 1.80 21.47
N THR A 88 -2.66 1.40 22.23
CA THR A 88 -2.57 1.03 23.65
C THR A 88 -2.58 -0.48 23.87
N GLY A 89 -2.75 -1.29 22.82
CA GLY A 89 -2.88 -2.74 22.93
C GLY A 89 -4.31 -3.22 23.18
N LYS A 90 -5.31 -2.33 23.12
CA LYS A 90 -6.71 -2.70 23.31
C LYS A 90 -7.34 -3.12 21.98
N LYS A 91 -8.16 -4.17 22.02
CA LYS A 91 -8.99 -4.54 20.86
C LYS A 91 -10.02 -3.43 20.60
N VAL A 92 -10.03 -2.92 19.38
CA VAL A 92 -10.98 -1.91 18.92
C VAL A 92 -11.63 -2.38 17.63
N THR A 93 -12.92 -2.09 17.51
CA THR A 93 -13.64 -2.24 16.26
C THR A 93 -13.25 -1.10 15.34
N MET A 94 -12.82 -1.41 14.13
CA MET A 94 -12.43 -0.44 13.11
C MET A 94 -13.14 -0.75 11.79
N ASN A 95 -13.53 0.31 11.09
CA ASN A 95 -14.00 0.19 9.71
C ASN A 95 -12.78 0.23 8.80
N VAL A 96 -12.60 -0.84 8.02
CA VAL A 96 -11.49 -0.98 7.08
C VAL A 96 -12.02 -0.75 5.67
N PRO A 97 -11.45 0.19 4.89
CA PRO A 97 -11.80 0.31 3.48
C PRO A 97 -11.35 -0.95 2.74
N THR A 98 -12.26 -1.59 2.01
CA THR A 98 -12.03 -2.84 1.30
C THR A 98 -12.56 -2.75 -0.11
N LEU A 99 -11.84 -3.41 -1.02
CA LEU A 99 -12.24 -3.56 -2.42
C LEU A 99 -12.42 -5.06 -2.70
N THR A 100 -13.65 -5.47 -3.01
CA THR A 100 -14.01 -6.88 -3.26
C THR A 100 -14.26 -7.11 -4.74
N HIS A 101 -13.66 -8.16 -5.30
CA HIS A 101 -13.93 -8.57 -6.69
C HIS A 101 -15.17 -9.46 -6.75
N THR A 102 -16.08 -9.16 -7.66
CA THR A 102 -17.35 -9.89 -7.87
C THR A 102 -17.46 -10.50 -9.27
N GLY A 103 -16.47 -10.25 -10.14
CA GLY A 103 -16.42 -10.73 -11.52
C GLY A 103 -15.78 -12.11 -11.67
N SER A 104 -15.38 -12.44 -12.90
CA SER A 104 -14.60 -13.67 -13.19
C SER A 104 -13.14 -13.47 -12.81
N LEU A 105 -12.55 -14.40 -12.05
CA LEU A 105 -11.15 -14.32 -11.64
C LEU A 105 -10.16 -14.32 -12.81
N ASN A 106 -10.55 -14.88 -13.96
CA ASN A 106 -9.75 -14.83 -15.19
C ASN A 106 -9.62 -13.41 -15.76
N GLN A 107 -10.46 -12.48 -15.30
CA GLN A 107 -10.45 -11.07 -15.68
C GLN A 107 -9.99 -10.19 -14.52
N PHE A 108 -9.52 -10.74 -13.40
CA PHE A 108 -9.21 -9.97 -12.19
C PHE A 108 -8.25 -8.80 -12.48
N GLY A 109 -7.14 -9.07 -13.16
CA GLY A 109 -6.16 -8.04 -13.51
C GLY A 109 -6.69 -6.99 -14.49
N ASP A 110 -7.45 -7.42 -15.50
CA ASP A 110 -7.99 -6.53 -16.53
C ASP A 110 -9.14 -5.66 -15.99
N ASP A 111 -9.99 -6.22 -15.14
CA ASP A 111 -11.02 -5.51 -14.39
C ASP A 111 -10.40 -4.44 -13.47
N LEU A 112 -9.23 -4.73 -12.89
CA LEU A 112 -8.52 -3.76 -12.04
C LEU A 112 -7.92 -2.61 -12.85
N GLU A 113 -7.39 -2.89 -14.05
CA GLU A 113 -6.96 -1.87 -15.03
C GLU A 113 -8.13 -1.02 -15.56
N GLU A 114 -9.32 -1.60 -15.71
CA GLU A 114 -10.54 -0.87 -16.07
C GLU A 114 -11.00 0.03 -14.91
N LEU A 115 -10.92 -0.45 -13.67
CA LEU A 115 -11.30 0.31 -12.48
C LEU A 115 -10.49 1.61 -12.34
N VAL A 116 -9.17 1.60 -12.53
CA VAL A 116 -8.34 2.82 -12.40
C VAL A 116 -8.65 3.89 -13.43
N LYS A 117 -9.36 3.53 -14.51
CA LYS A 117 -9.80 4.44 -15.59
C LYS A 117 -11.29 4.77 -15.51
N THR A 118 -11.98 4.30 -14.48
CA THR A 118 -13.41 4.53 -14.29
C THR A 118 -13.63 5.87 -13.57
N ASP A 119 -14.21 6.84 -14.30
CA ASP A 119 -14.53 8.17 -13.79
C ASP A 119 -15.51 8.14 -12.61
N GLY A 120 -15.25 8.97 -11.60
CA GLY A 120 -16.18 9.23 -10.49
C GLY A 120 -16.13 8.19 -9.38
N CYS A 121 -15.21 7.22 -9.43
CA CYS A 121 -14.91 6.37 -8.28
C CYS A 121 -14.40 7.20 -7.11
N VAL A 122 -14.86 6.88 -5.90
CA VAL A 122 -14.41 7.50 -4.65
C VAL A 122 -13.68 6.44 -3.84
N LEU A 123 -12.35 6.43 -3.88
CA LEU A 123 -11.53 5.38 -3.26
C LEU A 123 -10.53 5.95 -2.25
N GLU A 124 -10.34 5.22 -1.16
CA GLU A 124 -9.44 5.58 -0.06
C GLU A 124 -7.96 5.39 -0.47
N CYS A 125 -7.03 6.11 0.17
CA CYS A 125 -5.60 6.07 -0.17
C CYS A 125 -4.98 4.68 -0.07
N THR A 126 -5.41 3.87 0.91
CA THR A 126 -4.95 2.50 1.11
C THR A 126 -5.42 1.57 0.00
N ILE A 127 -6.65 1.75 -0.49
CA ILE A 127 -7.15 1.04 -1.67
C ILE A 127 -6.29 1.44 -2.89
N ALA A 128 -6.10 2.74 -3.14
CA ALA A 128 -5.30 3.21 -4.27
C ALA A 128 -3.86 2.67 -4.27
N LEU A 129 -3.22 2.65 -3.09
CA LEU A 129 -1.91 2.03 -2.90
C LEU A 129 -1.93 0.54 -3.27
N GLN A 130 -2.87 -0.22 -2.72
CA GLN A 130 -2.97 -1.66 -2.95
C GLN A 130 -3.28 -1.98 -4.42
N ILE A 131 -4.16 -1.22 -5.08
CA ILE A 131 -4.41 -1.32 -6.53
C ILE A 131 -3.08 -1.19 -7.28
N THR A 132 -2.31 -0.16 -6.96
CA THR A 132 -1.03 0.11 -7.62
C THR A 132 -0.04 -1.03 -7.40
N GLN A 133 0.08 -1.55 -6.17
CA GLN A 133 0.94 -2.70 -5.88
C GLN A 133 0.54 -3.94 -6.69
N ILE A 134 -0.77 -4.23 -6.77
CA ILE A 134 -1.27 -5.40 -7.50
C ILE A 134 -1.01 -5.26 -9.01
N LEU A 135 -1.20 -4.07 -9.57
CA LEU A 135 -0.91 -3.83 -10.99
C LEU A 135 0.59 -3.89 -11.28
N CYS A 136 1.46 -3.43 -10.37
CA CYS A 136 2.90 -3.67 -10.47
C CYS A 136 3.21 -5.18 -10.48
N LEU A 137 2.62 -5.95 -9.57
CA LEU A 137 2.82 -7.41 -9.54
C LEU A 137 2.32 -8.07 -10.84
N ARG A 138 1.16 -7.66 -11.35
CA ARG A 138 0.61 -8.14 -12.62
C ARG A 138 1.56 -7.89 -13.78
N ASP A 139 2.10 -6.68 -13.90
CA ASP A 139 3.00 -6.31 -14.99
C ASP A 139 4.35 -7.07 -14.88
N LEU A 140 4.86 -7.30 -13.66
CA LEU A 140 6.08 -8.09 -13.42
C LEU A 140 5.90 -9.58 -13.75
N LEU A 141 4.76 -10.18 -13.37
CA LEU A 141 4.48 -11.59 -13.61
C LEU A 141 4.02 -11.86 -15.05
N GLY A 142 3.33 -10.90 -15.67
CA GLY A 142 2.53 -11.07 -16.88
C GLY A 142 1.08 -11.47 -16.56
N GLY A 143 0.13 -11.05 -17.41
CA GLY A 143 -1.32 -11.21 -17.16
C GLY A 143 -1.78 -12.64 -16.88
N ASP A 144 -1.35 -13.61 -17.69
CA ASP A 144 -1.74 -15.02 -17.53
C ASP A 144 -1.20 -15.61 -16.22
N ASN A 145 0.09 -15.41 -15.95
CA ASN A 145 0.73 -15.83 -14.70
C ASN A 145 0.07 -15.20 -13.47
N PHE A 146 -0.28 -13.92 -13.57
CA PHE A 146 -0.94 -13.19 -12.49
C PHE A 146 -2.35 -13.74 -12.22
N ASN A 147 -3.15 -14.04 -13.24
CA ASN A 147 -4.48 -14.62 -13.03
C ASN A 147 -4.38 -16.02 -12.40
N ALA A 148 -3.39 -16.83 -12.80
CA ALA A 148 -3.13 -18.10 -12.14
C ALA A 148 -2.69 -17.94 -10.68
N TYR A 149 -1.89 -16.92 -10.37
CA TYR A 149 -1.53 -16.56 -9.00
C TYR A 149 -2.76 -16.17 -8.16
N VAL A 150 -3.66 -15.37 -8.71
CA VAL A 150 -4.91 -14.98 -8.04
C VAL A 150 -5.76 -16.22 -7.71
N ALA A 151 -5.88 -17.17 -8.64
CA ALA A 151 -6.60 -18.42 -8.42
C ALA A 151 -5.96 -19.25 -7.28
N LEU A 152 -4.63 -19.42 -7.30
CA LEU A 152 -3.89 -20.11 -6.25
C LEU A 152 -4.10 -19.46 -4.86
N MET A 153 -4.07 -18.12 -4.81
CA MET A 153 -4.31 -17.40 -3.56
C MET A 153 -5.73 -17.56 -3.05
N LEU A 154 -6.72 -17.59 -3.93
CA LEU A 154 -8.11 -17.86 -3.53
C LEU A 154 -8.26 -19.26 -2.95
N ASP A 155 -7.72 -20.28 -3.61
CA ASP A 155 -7.77 -21.66 -3.12
C ASP A 155 -7.17 -21.75 -1.71
N ARG A 156 -6.02 -21.09 -1.48
CA ARG A 156 -5.39 -21.03 -0.18
C ARG A 156 -6.25 -20.32 0.88
N LEU A 157 -6.87 -19.19 0.56
CA LEU A 157 -7.77 -18.50 1.50
C LEU A 157 -8.95 -19.39 1.89
N GLN A 158 -9.49 -20.17 0.94
CA GLN A 158 -10.56 -21.12 1.21
C GLN A 158 -10.11 -22.27 2.10
N GLU A 159 -8.92 -22.83 1.86
CA GLU A 159 -8.32 -23.86 2.72
C GLU A 159 -8.14 -23.37 4.16
N GLU A 160 -7.71 -22.11 4.31
CA GLU A 160 -7.51 -21.44 5.60
C GLU A 160 -8.82 -20.88 6.21
N LYS A 161 -9.96 -21.04 5.51
CA LYS A 161 -11.30 -20.56 5.91
C LYS A 161 -11.36 -19.05 6.15
N LEU A 162 -10.63 -18.30 5.35
CA LEU A 162 -10.60 -16.84 5.36
C LEU A 162 -11.64 -16.26 4.40
N SER A 163 -11.94 -14.97 4.54
CA SER A 163 -12.92 -14.31 3.68
C SER A 163 -12.33 -14.07 2.29
N ILE A 164 -13.15 -14.16 1.25
CA ILE A 164 -12.76 -13.70 -0.09
C ILE A 164 -12.45 -12.20 -0.10
N ASP A 165 -13.02 -11.43 0.84
CA ASP A 165 -12.71 -10.02 1.04
C ASP A 165 -11.22 -9.80 1.42
N ASP A 166 -10.53 -10.83 1.93
CA ASP A 166 -9.10 -10.78 2.27
C ASP A 166 -8.19 -10.98 1.05
N LEU A 167 -8.73 -11.41 -0.10
CA LEU A 167 -7.95 -11.70 -1.31
C LEU A 167 -7.14 -10.49 -1.77
N PHE A 168 -7.79 -9.34 -1.91
CA PHE A 168 -7.18 -8.11 -2.39
C PHE A 168 -5.97 -7.68 -1.54
N GLY A 169 -6.07 -7.76 -0.21
CA GLY A 169 -4.98 -7.43 0.71
C GLY A 169 -3.84 -8.46 0.72
N SER A 170 -4.07 -9.67 0.21
CA SER A 170 -3.16 -10.81 0.37
C SER A 170 -2.25 -11.07 -0.84
N LEU A 171 -2.49 -10.41 -1.99
CA LEU A 171 -1.77 -10.71 -3.24
C LEU A 171 -0.29 -10.26 -3.26
N CYS A 172 0.04 -9.08 -2.75
CA CYS A 172 1.40 -8.55 -2.83
C CYS A 172 2.34 -8.95 -1.69
N PRO A 173 1.89 -9.08 -0.42
CA PRO A 173 2.77 -9.38 0.71
C PRO A 173 3.73 -10.56 0.51
N PRO A 174 3.34 -11.68 -0.13
CA PRO A 174 4.25 -12.80 -0.35
C PRO A 174 5.45 -12.47 -1.25
N PHE A 175 5.38 -11.42 -2.07
CA PHE A 175 6.45 -10.99 -2.98
C PHE A 175 7.32 -9.86 -2.43
N PHE A 176 7.06 -9.39 -1.20
CA PHE A 176 7.81 -8.27 -0.63
C PHE A 176 8.93 -8.71 0.30
N ASN A 177 10.10 -8.09 0.12
CA ASN A 177 11.07 -7.94 1.19
C ASN A 177 10.87 -6.61 1.90
N THR A 178 10.90 -6.64 3.22
CA THR A 178 10.78 -5.44 4.06
C THR A 178 12.11 -5.14 4.74
N PHE A 179 12.56 -3.90 4.66
CA PHE A 179 13.82 -3.42 5.23
C PHE A 179 13.53 -2.35 6.27
N GLU A 180 13.96 -2.56 7.51
CA GLU A 180 13.80 -1.61 8.62
C GLU A 180 15.05 -0.73 8.80
N GLY A 181 14.86 0.57 9.05
CA GLY A 181 15.95 1.52 9.33
C GLY A 181 16.92 1.73 8.16
N ALA A 182 16.56 1.29 6.97
CA ALA A 182 17.33 1.44 5.75
C ALA A 182 16.77 2.60 4.91
N LYS A 183 17.67 3.26 4.17
CA LYS A 183 17.27 4.27 3.18
C LYS A 183 16.52 3.60 2.04
N GLU A 184 15.39 4.17 1.68
CA GLU A 184 14.58 3.74 0.55
C GLU A 184 15.33 3.89 -0.78
N ILE A 185 14.96 3.04 -1.74
CA ILE A 185 15.53 3.03 -3.10
C ILE A 185 14.41 3.22 -4.14
N PRO A 186 14.72 3.69 -5.36
CA PRO A 186 13.73 3.75 -6.43
C PRO A 186 13.08 2.37 -6.68
N GLY A 187 11.76 2.36 -6.84
CA GLY A 187 10.93 1.16 -6.93
C GLY A 187 10.41 0.63 -5.59
N SER A 188 10.78 1.25 -4.47
CA SER A 188 10.28 0.87 -3.15
C SER A 188 8.98 1.57 -2.76
N ILE A 189 8.21 0.90 -1.91
CA ILE A 189 7.07 1.47 -1.18
C ILE A 189 7.56 1.79 0.22
N THR A 190 7.37 3.01 0.70
CA THR A 190 7.78 3.41 2.05
C THR A 190 6.69 4.22 2.73
N TYR A 191 6.80 4.33 4.05
CA TYR A 191 5.93 5.15 4.86
C TYR A 191 6.69 6.39 5.30
N LEU A 192 6.25 7.57 4.85
CA LEU A 192 6.76 8.86 5.33
C LEU A 192 5.94 9.29 6.53
N THR A 193 6.57 9.36 7.70
CA THR A 193 5.89 9.84 8.92
C THR A 193 5.63 11.34 8.76
N ASN A 194 4.44 11.83 9.13
CA ASN A 194 4.08 13.25 9.06
C ASN A 194 4.32 13.91 10.43
N VAL A 195 3.58 13.52 11.48
CA VAL A 195 3.72 14.11 12.82
C VAL A 195 4.12 13.08 13.89
N VAL A 196 5.26 13.33 14.51
CA VAL A 196 5.97 12.49 15.50
C VAL A 196 5.08 11.95 16.62
N LEU A 197 4.23 12.80 17.20
CA LEU A 197 3.37 12.44 18.33
C LEU A 197 1.93 12.19 17.90
N TYR A 198 1.62 12.15 16.60
CA TYR A 198 0.25 12.07 16.09
C TYR A 198 -0.54 10.90 16.69
N LYS A 199 0.13 9.75 16.83
CA LYS A 199 -0.45 8.57 17.46
C LYS A 199 -0.90 8.76 18.92
N ASN A 200 -0.34 9.73 19.64
CA ASN A 200 -0.66 10.01 21.04
C ASN A 200 -1.93 10.84 21.18
N PHE A 201 -2.32 11.59 20.15
CA PHE A 201 -3.51 12.43 20.18
C PHE A 201 -4.62 11.99 19.22
N LYS A 202 -4.31 11.25 18.15
CA LYS A 202 -5.29 10.54 17.31
C LYS A 202 -4.65 9.26 16.71
N PRO A 203 -4.63 8.13 17.45
CA PRO A 203 -3.99 6.88 17.00
C PRO A 203 -4.51 6.35 15.65
N SER A 204 -5.74 6.74 15.27
CA SER A 204 -6.41 6.33 14.03
C SER A 204 -6.55 7.44 12.99
N GLY A 205 -5.91 8.61 13.18
CA GLY A 205 -6.13 9.75 12.27
C GLY A 205 -5.18 9.77 11.07
N ASN A 206 -5.64 10.41 9.99
CA ASN A 206 -4.98 10.39 8.68
C ASN A 206 -3.65 11.20 8.63
N GLY A 207 -3.37 12.06 9.62
CA GLY A 207 -2.15 12.87 9.68
C GLY A 207 -0.92 12.16 10.28
N ARG A 208 -0.96 10.84 10.49
CA ARG A 208 0.19 10.09 11.02
C ARG A 208 1.34 9.94 10.03
N GLY A 209 1.07 10.10 8.75
CA GLY A 209 2.01 9.85 7.67
C GLY A 209 1.34 9.27 6.45
N SER A 210 2.11 9.16 5.37
CA SER A 210 1.64 8.77 4.05
C SER A 210 2.45 7.59 3.54
N ASN A 211 1.75 6.59 3.01
CA ASN A 211 2.40 5.58 2.18
C ASN A 211 2.72 6.20 0.81
N VAL A 212 3.95 6.04 0.36
CA VAL A 212 4.42 6.59 -0.91
C VAL A 212 5.23 5.57 -1.70
N PHE A 213 5.20 5.69 -3.03
CA PHE A 213 6.19 5.02 -3.88
C PHE A 213 7.38 5.94 -4.10
N CYS A 214 8.60 5.44 -3.89
CA CYS A 214 9.82 6.11 -4.29
C CYS A 214 10.08 5.81 -5.77
N VAL A 215 9.93 6.81 -6.64
CA VAL A 215 10.04 6.66 -8.11
C VAL A 215 11.33 7.21 -8.70
N GLY A 216 12.20 7.77 -7.86
CA GLY A 216 13.50 8.29 -8.25
C GLY A 216 14.27 8.84 -7.06
N ASP A 217 15.42 9.45 -7.34
CA ASP A 217 16.21 10.12 -6.32
C ASP A 217 15.42 11.32 -5.77
N ASN A 218 14.92 11.19 -4.53
CA ASN A 218 14.09 12.20 -3.88
C ASN A 218 12.84 12.56 -4.71
N ALA A 219 12.14 11.56 -5.24
CA ALA A 219 10.89 11.72 -5.96
C ALA A 219 9.89 10.65 -5.54
N TYR A 220 8.71 11.07 -5.07
CA TYR A 220 7.72 10.18 -4.47
C TYR A 220 6.31 10.44 -4.98
N LEU A 221 5.52 9.38 -5.07
CA LEU A 221 4.09 9.40 -5.36
C LEU A 221 3.29 9.05 -4.10
N GLY A 222 2.41 9.95 -3.64
CA GLY A 222 1.50 9.70 -2.52
C GLY A 222 0.03 9.71 -2.95
N PHE A 223 -0.80 8.85 -2.39
CA PHE A 223 -2.22 8.76 -2.77
C PHE A 223 -3.08 9.62 -1.86
N SER A 224 -3.13 10.93 -2.10
CA SER A 224 -4.07 11.84 -1.43
C SER A 224 -4.22 13.11 -2.25
N GLY A 225 -5.31 13.85 -2.03
CA GLY A 225 -5.60 15.08 -2.79
C GLY A 225 -4.48 16.12 -2.73
N ILE A 226 -3.65 16.13 -1.67
CA ILE A 226 -2.50 17.05 -1.57
C ILE A 226 -1.34 16.63 -2.48
N TYR A 227 -1.24 15.35 -2.86
CA TYR A 227 -0.14 14.81 -3.64
C TYR A 227 -0.42 14.82 -5.16
N ALA A 228 -1.62 15.17 -5.62
CA ALA A 228 -2.14 14.95 -6.98
C ALA A 228 -1.33 15.53 -8.16
N LYS A 229 -0.20 16.19 -7.91
CA LYS A 229 0.68 16.80 -8.93
C LYS A 229 1.69 15.83 -9.55
N GLY A 230 1.66 14.54 -9.22
CA GLY A 230 2.63 13.57 -9.72
C GLY A 230 3.81 13.37 -8.76
N PRO A 231 4.98 12.91 -9.25
CA PRO A 231 6.17 12.74 -8.43
C PRO A 231 6.60 14.06 -7.78
N GLN A 232 6.75 14.07 -6.46
CA GLN A 232 7.16 15.24 -5.68
C GLN A 232 8.39 14.91 -4.85
N ASP A 233 9.23 15.91 -4.63
CA ASP A 233 10.37 15.76 -3.73
C ASP A 233 9.93 15.74 -2.26
N LEU A 234 10.77 15.16 -1.40
CA LEU A 234 10.46 15.02 0.03
C LEU A 234 10.13 16.36 0.68
N ARG A 235 10.81 17.45 0.29
CA ARG A 235 10.57 18.75 0.91
C ARG A 235 9.20 19.29 0.53
N THR A 236 8.81 19.16 -0.74
CA THR A 236 7.45 19.51 -1.19
C THR A 236 6.39 18.73 -0.40
N ILE A 237 6.62 17.42 -0.20
CA ILE A 237 5.72 16.57 0.58
C ILE A 237 5.63 17.05 2.03
N GLU A 238 6.77 17.31 2.66
CA GLU A 238 6.84 17.81 4.02
C GLU A 238 6.10 19.15 4.19
N ASP A 239 6.22 20.06 3.23
CA ASP A 239 5.51 21.35 3.25
C ASP A 239 3.99 21.16 3.15
N GLN A 240 3.52 20.22 2.32
CA GLN A 240 2.11 19.89 2.17
C GLN A 240 1.54 19.17 3.40
N ASP A 241 2.33 18.28 4.00
CA ASP A 241 2.00 17.57 5.22
C ASP A 241 1.91 18.52 6.42
N LEU A 242 2.81 19.50 6.50
CA LEU A 242 2.76 20.59 7.49
C LEU A 242 1.53 21.48 7.28
N GLU A 243 1.21 21.85 6.04
CA GLU A 243 0.00 22.60 5.71
C GLU A 243 -1.26 21.82 6.15
N LEU A 244 -1.32 20.53 5.83
CA LEU A 244 -2.42 19.66 6.26
C LEU A 244 -2.49 19.62 7.79
N PHE A 245 -1.36 19.38 8.49
CA PHE A 245 -1.35 19.33 9.94
C PHE A 245 -1.83 20.63 10.58
N THR A 246 -1.43 21.79 10.05
CA THR A 246 -1.75 23.10 10.64
C THR A 246 -3.18 23.57 10.35
N ARG A 247 -3.72 23.23 9.16
CA ARG A 247 -5.07 23.64 8.73
C ARG A 247 -6.19 22.76 9.29
N THR A 248 -5.86 21.54 9.68
CA THR A 248 -6.86 20.51 9.93
C THR A 248 -7.15 20.34 11.42
N CYS A 249 -8.27 20.88 11.89
CA CYS A 249 -8.81 20.59 13.22
C CYS A 249 -9.65 19.30 13.23
N ASP A 250 -9.18 18.21 12.61
CA ASP A 250 -9.91 16.93 12.50
C ASP A 250 -9.86 16.09 13.80
N LEU A 251 -9.63 16.74 14.94
CA LEU A 251 -9.43 16.07 16.21
C LEU A 251 -10.68 16.16 17.08
N GLN A 252 -11.24 15.01 17.45
CA GLN A 252 -12.27 14.90 18.49
C GLN A 252 -11.64 14.74 19.89
N GLU A 253 -10.39 14.30 19.98
CA GLU A 253 -9.65 14.07 21.23
C GLU A 253 -8.32 14.85 21.20
N ASN A 254 -7.92 15.43 22.34
CA ASN A 254 -6.65 16.16 22.51
C ASN A 254 -6.44 17.40 21.58
N GLU A 255 -7.51 18.10 21.21
CA GLU A 255 -7.45 19.33 20.42
C GLU A 255 -6.45 20.37 20.97
N GLU A 256 -6.33 20.49 22.29
CA GLU A 256 -5.43 21.46 22.93
C GLU A 256 -3.96 21.16 22.62
N MET A 257 -3.56 19.89 22.66
CA MET A 257 -2.20 19.48 22.33
C MET A 257 -1.87 19.77 20.86
N HIS A 258 -2.81 19.46 19.96
CA HIS A 258 -2.63 19.79 18.55
C HIS A 258 -2.60 21.29 18.30
N LYS A 259 -3.43 22.10 18.97
CA LYS A 259 -3.38 23.57 18.87
C LYS A 259 -1.99 24.08 19.25
N ILE A 260 -1.39 23.54 20.32
CA ILE A 260 -0.02 23.89 20.74
C ILE A 260 1.00 23.53 19.64
N PHE A 261 0.98 22.30 19.13
CA PHE A 261 1.93 21.86 18.09
C PHE A 261 1.70 22.58 16.76
N SER A 262 0.45 22.81 16.36
CA SER A 262 0.09 23.53 15.14
C SER A 262 0.60 24.97 15.19
N GLN A 263 0.42 25.67 16.31
CA GLN A 263 0.97 27.02 16.51
C GLN A 263 2.50 27.02 16.50
N HIS A 264 3.12 26.02 17.14
CA HIS A 264 4.57 25.86 17.21
C HIS A 264 5.17 25.67 15.81
N TYR A 265 4.72 24.66 15.06
CA TYR A 265 5.22 24.38 13.71
C TYR A 265 4.82 25.45 12.68
N SER A 266 3.72 26.17 12.88
CA SER A 266 3.41 27.34 12.05
C SER A 266 4.42 28.47 12.24
N SER A 267 4.97 28.60 13.45
CA SER A 267 5.96 29.65 13.79
C SER A 267 7.40 29.22 13.52
N HIS A 268 7.67 27.91 13.61
CA HIS A 268 8.99 27.28 13.46
C HIS A 268 8.88 26.04 12.53
N PRO A 269 8.57 26.24 11.23
CA PRO A 269 8.37 25.13 10.30
C PRO A 269 9.61 24.23 10.20
N GLU A 270 10.81 24.78 10.36
CA GLU A 270 12.06 24.03 10.35
C GLU A 270 12.11 22.88 11.35
N GLU A 271 11.51 23.06 12.52
CA GLU A 271 11.50 22.05 13.57
C GLU A 271 10.64 20.84 13.20
N PHE A 272 9.58 21.05 12.40
CA PHE A 272 8.75 19.96 11.88
C PHE A 272 9.59 18.97 11.05
N TYR A 273 10.44 19.47 10.14
CA TYR A 273 11.26 18.60 9.29
C TYR A 273 12.35 17.88 10.08
N VAL A 274 12.95 18.54 11.07
CA VAL A 274 13.97 17.93 11.94
C VAL A 274 13.36 16.79 12.74
N ASP A 275 12.21 17.02 13.36
CA ASP A 275 11.48 16.03 14.14
C ASP A 275 11.01 14.86 13.26
N ARG A 276 10.45 15.15 12.08
CA ARG A 276 10.09 14.14 11.09
C ARG A 276 11.28 13.28 10.69
N ALA A 277 12.40 13.89 10.32
CA ALA A 277 13.60 13.16 9.88
C ALA A 277 14.20 12.28 10.99
N ARG A 278 14.20 12.76 12.24
CA ARG A 278 14.65 11.97 13.40
C ARG A 278 13.80 10.71 13.58
N ASP A 279 12.49 10.84 13.47
CA ASP A 279 11.56 9.77 13.82
C ASP A 279 11.16 8.91 12.63
N GLN A 280 11.41 9.39 11.40
CA GLN A 280 11.44 8.58 10.19
C GLN A 280 12.34 7.38 10.44
N CYS A 281 13.56 7.55 10.97
CA CYS A 281 14.46 6.44 11.27
C CYS A 281 13.95 5.43 12.32
N LEU A 282 12.93 5.78 13.12
CA LEU A 282 12.34 4.91 14.15
C LEU A 282 11.17 4.07 13.62
N ILE A 283 10.57 4.48 12.51
CA ILE A 283 9.35 3.89 11.93
C ILE A 283 9.58 3.46 10.47
N GLN A 284 10.71 3.87 9.87
CA GLN A 284 11.02 3.63 8.47
C GLN A 284 11.19 2.14 8.23
N PHE A 285 10.25 1.63 7.45
CA PHE A 285 10.43 0.47 6.64
C PHE A 285 10.27 0.89 5.18
N TYR A 286 10.93 0.18 4.28
CA TYR A 286 10.52 0.15 2.89
C TYR A 286 10.33 -1.29 2.44
N GLN A 287 9.48 -1.45 1.44
CA GLN A 287 9.19 -2.72 0.79
C GLN A 287 9.60 -2.63 -0.67
N ILE A 288 10.18 -3.72 -1.18
CA ILE A 288 10.45 -3.91 -2.61
C ILE A 288 9.95 -5.29 -3.03
N PHE A 289 9.56 -5.42 -4.29
CA PHE A 289 9.34 -6.73 -4.89
C PHE A 289 10.66 -7.49 -4.95
N ASP A 290 10.68 -8.70 -4.39
CA ASP A 290 11.87 -9.53 -4.27
C ASP A 290 12.20 -10.23 -5.61
N GLU A 291 13.47 -10.10 -6.04
CA GLU A 291 13.97 -10.68 -7.28
C GLU A 291 13.83 -12.20 -7.35
N GLU A 292 14.15 -12.93 -6.28
CA GLU A 292 14.10 -14.40 -6.25
C GLU A 292 12.65 -14.87 -6.40
N LEU A 293 11.73 -14.31 -5.62
CA LEU A 293 10.32 -14.69 -5.60
C LEU A 293 9.61 -14.37 -6.92
N ILE A 294 9.88 -13.20 -7.52
CA ILE A 294 9.32 -12.84 -8.83
C ILE A 294 9.81 -13.80 -9.91
N ASN A 295 11.12 -14.07 -9.97
CA ASN A 295 11.67 -14.97 -10.99
C ASN A 295 11.25 -16.42 -10.79
N ASP A 296 11.17 -16.90 -9.56
CA ASP A 296 10.71 -18.25 -9.24
C ASP A 296 9.26 -18.45 -9.68
N PHE A 297 8.38 -17.48 -9.40
CA PHE A 297 6.99 -17.57 -9.84
C PHE A 297 6.86 -17.50 -11.37
N ARG A 298 7.62 -16.62 -12.04
CA ARG A 298 7.61 -16.53 -13.52
C ARG A 298 8.06 -17.82 -14.21
N LYS A 299 8.90 -18.64 -13.56
CA LYS A 299 9.33 -19.95 -14.08
C LYS A 299 8.29 -21.07 -13.87
N TRP A 300 7.38 -20.92 -12.91
CA TRP A 300 6.45 -21.97 -12.50
C TRP A 300 5.46 -22.41 -13.60
N GLN A 301 5.09 -21.52 -14.53
CA GLN A 301 4.02 -21.77 -15.52
C GLN A 301 4.46 -22.41 -16.85
N HIS A 302 5.70 -22.89 -16.99
CA HIS A 302 6.02 -23.82 -18.10
C HIS A 302 5.57 -25.28 -17.83
N ILE A 303 4.74 -25.48 -16.80
CA ILE A 303 4.09 -26.75 -16.51
C ILE A 303 2.67 -26.65 -17.07
N ASP A 304 2.36 -27.43 -18.11
CA ASP A 304 1.01 -27.57 -18.66
C ASP A 304 0.00 -27.89 -17.55
N ILE A 305 -0.75 -26.89 -17.09
CA ILE A 305 -1.92 -27.11 -16.25
C ILE A 305 -3.09 -27.39 -17.21
N ASN A 306 -3.16 -28.64 -17.68
CA ASN A 306 -4.38 -29.16 -18.28
C ASN A 306 -5.43 -29.28 -17.16
N PHE A 307 -6.37 -28.34 -17.11
CA PHE A 307 -7.63 -28.50 -16.39
C PHE A 307 -8.58 -29.44 -17.13
#